data_AF-A0A6I7PZU3-F1
#
_entry.id   AF-A0A6I7PZU3-F1
#
_cell.length_a   1.000
_cell.length_b   1.000
_cell.length_c   1.000
_cell.angle_alpha   90.00
_cell.angle_beta   90.00
_cell.angle_gamma   90.00
#
_symmetry.space_group_name_H-M   'P 1'
#
loop_
_entity.id
_entity.type
_entity.pdbx_description
1 polymer ?
#
loop_
_entity_poly.entity_id
_entity_poly.type
_entity_poly.pdbx_seq_one_letter_code
_entity_poly.pdbx_strand_id
1 'polypeptide(L)'
;MESVKAPKKLIEVALPLDAINVAAAREKSIRHGHPSTLHLWWARRPLAAARAVIFSQMVNDPSWKWELEHPGEIPPGNLKASWAASRKRLFSLIEDLVQWENTTNETVLEKARSEIRKSWRETCEINKDHPQASELFDPDKLPAFHYPFAGGGALPLEAQRLGLESYASDLNPVAVLINKAMIEIPPK
;
A
#
# COMPACT_ATOMS: atom_id res chain seq x y z
N MET A 1 -6.42 26.70 -11.37
CA MET A 1 -6.57 25.24 -11.41
C MET A 1 -7.32 24.86 -10.15
N GLU A 2 -8.46 24.18 -10.27
CA GLU A 2 -9.09 23.60 -9.08
C GLU A 2 -8.11 22.62 -8.44
N SER A 3 -8.03 22.64 -7.12
CA SER A 3 -7.13 21.76 -6.37
C SER A 3 -7.74 20.38 -6.23
N VAL A 4 -6.96 19.33 -6.49
CA VAL A 4 -7.34 17.94 -6.17
C VAL A 4 -7.66 17.83 -4.68
N LYS A 5 -8.82 17.24 -4.37
CA LYS A 5 -9.22 16.90 -3.01
C LYS A 5 -8.57 15.58 -2.61
N ALA A 6 -7.66 15.62 -1.64
CA ALA A 6 -6.96 14.44 -1.15
C ALA A 6 -7.59 13.94 0.17
N PRO A 7 -8.20 12.74 0.19
CA PRO A 7 -8.61 12.12 1.44
C PRO A 7 -7.38 11.81 2.30
N LYS A 8 -7.51 12.02 3.61
CA LYS A 8 -6.51 11.57 4.56
C LYS A 8 -6.30 10.06 4.46
N LYS A 9 -5.05 9.64 4.36
CA LYS A 9 -4.66 8.23 4.23
C LYS A 9 -4.35 7.62 5.59
N LEU A 10 -4.49 6.29 5.67
CA LEU A 10 -4.24 5.55 6.91
C LEU A 10 -2.81 5.73 7.41
N ILE A 11 -1.85 5.85 6.49
CA ILE A 11 -0.42 6.09 6.80
C ILE A 11 -0.17 7.40 7.56
N GLU A 12 -1.07 8.38 7.46
CA GLU A 12 -0.92 9.69 8.11
C GLU A 12 -1.37 9.69 9.58
N VAL A 13 -1.97 8.59 10.06
CA VAL A 13 -2.54 8.51 11.41
C VAL A 13 -1.76 7.56 12.30
N ALA A 14 -1.80 6.27 12.00
CA ALA A 14 -1.11 5.24 12.79
C ALA A 14 -1.00 3.94 11.99
N LEU A 15 -0.05 3.10 12.40
CA LEU A 15 0.17 1.76 11.87
C LEU A 15 0.44 0.78 13.02
N PRO A 16 0.14 -0.52 12.88
CA PRO A 16 0.50 -1.53 13.87
C PRO A 16 2.00 -1.84 13.81
N LEU A 17 2.81 -0.89 14.27
CA LEU A 17 4.28 -0.92 14.15
C LEU A 17 4.89 -2.15 14.81
N ASP A 18 4.37 -2.58 15.96
CA ASP A 18 4.88 -3.77 16.66
C ASP A 18 4.76 -5.03 15.79
N ALA A 19 3.60 -5.25 15.18
CA ALA A 19 3.39 -6.39 14.28
C ALA A 19 4.25 -6.30 13.02
N ILE A 20 4.35 -5.11 12.42
CA ILE A 20 5.20 -4.86 11.24
C ILE A 20 6.68 -5.15 11.58
N ASN A 21 7.15 -4.68 12.74
CA ASN A 21 8.53 -4.85 13.19
C ASN A 21 8.86 -6.31 13.49
N VAL A 22 7.96 -7.04 14.16
CA VAL A 22 8.11 -8.48 14.43
C VAL A 22 8.20 -9.26 13.11
N ALA A 23 7.29 -8.99 12.16
CA ALA A 23 7.30 -9.64 10.86
C ALA A 23 8.56 -9.31 10.04
N ALA A 24 8.96 -8.04 10.00
CA ALA A 24 10.17 -7.60 9.29
C ALA A 24 11.46 -8.17 9.90
N ALA A 25 11.52 -8.35 11.22
CA ALA A 25 12.65 -9.01 11.88
C ALA A 25 12.70 -10.51 11.54
N ARG A 26 11.55 -11.19 11.58
CA ARG A 26 11.41 -12.61 11.23
C ARG A 26 11.81 -12.88 9.78
N GLU A 27 11.44 -12.01 8.85
CA GLU A 27 11.75 -12.14 7.42
C GLU A 27 13.25 -12.35 7.15
N LYS A 28 14.13 -11.75 7.96
CA LYS A 28 15.60 -11.86 7.79
C LYS A 28 16.14 -13.29 7.94
N SER A 29 15.45 -14.17 8.67
CA SER A 29 15.88 -15.55 8.86
C SER A 29 15.33 -16.50 7.80
N ILE A 30 14.46 -16.03 6.90
CA ILE A 30 13.82 -16.85 5.88
C ILE A 30 14.78 -17.05 4.70
N ARG A 31 15.03 -18.33 4.37
CA ARG A 31 16.01 -18.73 3.35
C ARG A 31 15.39 -19.37 2.11
N HIS A 32 14.09 -19.64 2.12
CA HIS A 32 13.39 -20.24 0.99
C HIS A 32 12.31 -19.29 0.47
N GLY A 33 12.22 -19.12 -0.86
CA GLY A 33 11.25 -18.23 -1.51
C GLY A 33 11.46 -16.73 -1.25
N HIS A 34 12.37 -16.36 -0.35
CA HIS A 34 12.66 -14.96 -0.06
C HIS A 34 13.53 -14.34 -1.14
N PRO A 35 13.13 -13.23 -1.77
CA PRO A 35 13.89 -12.59 -2.85
C PRO A 35 15.37 -12.27 -2.60
N SER A 36 15.80 -12.10 -1.35
CA SER A 36 17.22 -11.91 -1.01
C SER A 36 18.09 -13.14 -1.29
N THR A 37 17.48 -14.31 -1.49
CA THR A 37 18.19 -15.54 -1.83
C THR A 37 18.56 -15.60 -3.32
N LEU A 38 17.95 -14.75 -4.16
CA LEU A 38 18.34 -14.55 -5.55
C LEU A 38 19.66 -13.76 -5.64
N HIS A 39 19.71 -12.60 -4.99
CA HIS A 39 20.90 -11.76 -4.88
C HIS A 39 20.81 -10.85 -3.66
N LEU A 40 21.93 -10.69 -2.96
CA LEU A 40 22.03 -9.78 -1.84
C LEU A 40 22.15 -8.33 -2.34
N TRP A 41 21.14 -7.51 -2.09
CA TRP A 41 21.16 -6.09 -2.43
C TRP A 41 21.32 -5.23 -1.18
N TRP A 42 22.18 -4.21 -1.24
CA TRP A 42 22.35 -3.29 -0.11
C TRP A 42 21.07 -2.49 0.14
N ALA A 43 20.77 -2.22 1.41
CA ALA A 43 19.58 -1.45 1.82
C ALA A 43 18.22 -2.01 1.30
N ARG A 44 18.09 -3.33 1.14
CA ARG A 44 16.80 -3.96 0.81
C ARG A 44 15.79 -3.72 1.94
N ARG A 45 14.65 -3.12 1.60
CA ARG A 45 13.53 -2.91 2.53
C ARG A 45 12.84 -4.24 2.84
N PRO A 46 12.43 -4.50 4.11
CA PRO A 46 11.62 -5.67 4.43
C PRO A 46 10.30 -5.66 3.64
N LEU A 47 9.91 -6.82 3.09
CA LEU A 47 8.67 -6.95 2.31
C LEU A 47 7.45 -6.70 3.19
N ALA A 48 7.47 -7.19 4.43
CA ALA A 48 6.44 -6.89 5.43
C ALA A 48 6.18 -5.37 5.57
N ALA A 49 7.25 -4.59 5.73
CA ALA A 49 7.13 -3.13 5.87
C ALA A 49 6.69 -2.47 4.55
N ALA A 50 7.23 -2.90 3.41
CA ALA A 50 6.83 -2.38 2.10
C ALA A 50 5.33 -2.58 1.83
N ARG A 51 4.80 -3.79 2.10
CA ARG A 51 3.39 -4.13 1.94
C ARG A 51 2.48 -3.28 2.84
N ALA A 52 2.83 -3.15 4.12
CA ALA A 52 2.06 -2.35 5.07
C ALA A 52 2.01 -0.87 4.67
N VAL A 53 3.15 -0.30 4.26
CA VAL A 53 3.24 1.11 3.83
C VAL A 53 2.41 1.36 2.57
N ILE A 54 2.53 0.51 1.55
CA ILE A 54 1.76 0.67 0.31
C ILE A 54 0.25 0.55 0.59
N PHE A 55 -0.17 -0.46 1.35
CA PHE A 55 -1.57 -0.63 1.73
C PHE A 55 -2.10 0.62 2.44
N SER A 56 -1.39 1.11 3.46
CA SER A 56 -1.82 2.28 4.22
C SER A 56 -1.72 3.61 3.47
N GLN A 57 -0.89 3.70 2.45
CA GLN A 57 -0.85 4.85 1.54
C GLN A 57 -2.08 4.86 0.61
N MET A 58 -2.54 3.69 0.19
CA MET A 58 -3.68 3.58 -0.73
C MET A 58 -5.03 3.67 -0.02
N VAL A 59 -5.12 3.12 1.20
CA VAL A 59 -6.37 3.09 1.97
C VAL A 59 -6.63 4.42 2.68
N ASN A 60 -7.85 4.94 2.51
CA ASN A 60 -8.30 6.15 3.20
C ASN A 60 -8.50 5.87 4.69
N ASP A 61 -8.14 6.83 5.55
CA ASP A 61 -8.47 6.74 6.96
C ASP A 61 -9.98 6.90 7.19
N PRO A 62 -10.63 6.14 8.09
CA PRO A 62 -12.07 6.28 8.34
C PRO A 62 -12.57 7.70 8.70
N SER A 63 -11.70 8.60 9.20
CA SER A 63 -12.05 10.00 9.46
C SER A 63 -11.96 10.92 8.24
N TRP A 64 -11.46 10.44 7.09
CA TRP A 64 -11.09 11.28 5.93
C TRP A 64 -12.21 12.24 5.52
N LYS A 65 -13.45 11.75 5.45
CA LYS A 65 -14.59 12.52 4.96
C LYS A 65 -14.94 13.66 5.90
N TRP A 66 -14.99 13.36 7.19
CA TRP A 66 -15.31 14.35 8.20
C TRP A 66 -14.23 15.43 8.29
N GLU A 67 -12.96 15.04 8.27
CA GLU A 67 -11.83 15.99 8.31
C GLU A 67 -11.78 16.90 7.08
N LEU A 68 -12.21 16.40 5.91
CA LEU A 68 -12.28 17.19 4.69
C LEU A 68 -13.44 18.19 4.71
N GLU A 69 -14.56 17.85 5.35
CA GLU A 69 -15.74 18.72 5.48
C GLU A 69 -15.61 19.73 6.65
N HIS A 70 -14.86 19.39 7.71
CA HIS A 70 -14.74 20.17 8.95
C HIS A 70 -13.25 20.42 9.33
N PRO A 71 -12.51 21.18 8.51
CA PRO A 71 -11.09 21.40 8.73
C PRO A 71 -10.82 22.14 10.05
N GLY A 72 -10.04 21.53 10.94
CA GLY A 72 -9.61 22.13 12.20
C GLY A 72 -10.61 22.01 13.36
N GLU A 73 -11.79 21.43 13.12
CA GLU A 73 -12.76 21.19 14.18
C GLU A 73 -12.38 19.96 15.02
N ILE A 74 -12.95 19.87 16.23
CA ILE A 74 -12.78 18.69 17.09
C ILE A 74 -13.97 17.75 16.87
N PRO A 75 -13.73 16.50 16.42
CA PRO A 75 -14.84 15.62 16.12
C PRO A 75 -15.57 15.13 17.38
N PRO A 76 -16.88 14.89 17.29
CA PRO A 76 -17.67 14.32 18.39
C PRO A 76 -17.11 12.97 18.87
N GLY A 77 -17.23 12.69 20.18
CA GLY A 77 -16.64 11.51 20.81
C GLY A 77 -17.15 10.17 20.26
N ASN A 78 -18.43 10.09 19.90
CA ASN A 78 -19.04 8.90 19.29
C ASN A 78 -18.47 8.60 17.89
N LEU A 79 -18.21 9.62 17.06
CA LEU A 79 -17.56 9.42 15.76
C LEU A 79 -16.13 8.92 15.93
N LYS A 80 -15.36 9.51 16.86
CA LYS A 80 -13.99 9.06 17.17
C LYS A 80 -13.95 7.58 17.55
N ALA A 81 -14.89 7.12 18.37
CA ALA A 81 -14.97 5.70 18.75
C ALA A 81 -15.26 4.79 17.54
N SER A 82 -16.18 5.19 16.65
CA SER A 82 -16.48 4.46 15.42
C SER A 82 -15.26 4.37 14.47
N TRP A 83 -14.52 5.47 14.31
CA TRP A 83 -13.30 5.48 13.51
C TRP A 83 -12.20 4.63 14.14
N ALA A 84 -12.05 4.65 15.47
CA ALA A 84 -11.10 3.79 16.16
C ALA A 84 -11.40 2.30 15.94
N ALA A 85 -12.67 1.90 15.98
CA ALA A 85 -13.08 0.52 15.65
C ALA A 85 -12.76 0.16 14.18
N SER A 86 -13.02 1.08 13.25
CA SER A 86 -12.72 0.89 11.83
C SER A 86 -11.20 0.81 11.55
N ARG A 87 -10.39 1.65 12.21
CA ARG A 87 -8.92 1.59 12.16
C ARG A 87 -8.41 0.29 12.73
N LYS A 88 -8.95 -0.17 13.87
CA LYS A 88 -8.59 -1.47 14.46
C LYS A 88 -8.82 -2.62 13.47
N ARG A 89 -9.94 -2.64 12.74
CA ARG A 89 -10.19 -3.62 11.67
C ARG A 89 -9.14 -3.56 10.56
N LEU A 90 -8.78 -2.35 10.10
CA LEU A 90 -7.75 -2.16 9.08
C LEU A 90 -6.36 -2.58 9.60
N PHE A 91 -6.05 -2.34 10.88
CA PHE A 91 -4.81 -2.76 11.50
C PHE A 91 -4.71 -4.27 11.63
N SER A 92 -5.79 -4.96 12.02
CA SER A 92 -5.83 -6.43 11.98
C SER A 92 -5.60 -6.98 10.58
N LEU A 93 -6.10 -6.32 9.53
CA LEU A 93 -5.78 -6.72 8.15
C LEU A 93 -4.30 -6.49 7.81
N ILE A 94 -3.68 -5.40 8.30
CA ILE A 94 -2.22 -5.19 8.16
C ILE A 94 -1.44 -6.28 8.89
N GLU A 95 -1.85 -6.65 10.11
CA GLU A 95 -1.25 -7.73 10.90
C GLU A 95 -1.29 -9.07 10.17
N ASP A 96 -2.38 -9.38 9.48
CA ASP A 96 -2.48 -10.54 8.59
C ASP A 96 -1.58 -10.39 7.37
N LEU A 97 -1.62 -9.22 6.71
CA LEU A 97 -0.85 -8.95 5.49
C LEU A 97 0.65 -9.08 5.71
N VAL A 98 1.20 -8.63 6.85
CA VAL A 98 2.65 -8.62 7.07
C VAL A 98 3.26 -10.00 7.33
N GLN A 99 2.44 -11.01 7.63
CA GLN A 99 2.92 -12.37 7.86
C GLN A 99 3.51 -12.96 6.58
N TRP A 100 4.66 -13.63 6.71
CA TRP A 100 5.36 -14.26 5.58
C TRP A 100 4.49 -15.30 4.88
N GLU A 101 3.75 -16.07 5.67
CA GLU A 101 2.82 -17.10 5.23
C GLU A 101 1.71 -16.56 4.33
N ASN A 102 1.38 -15.27 4.47
CA ASN A 102 0.31 -14.62 3.73
C ASN A 102 0.79 -13.88 2.47
N THR A 103 2.09 -13.93 2.15
CA THR A 103 2.67 -13.23 0.98
C THR A 103 2.07 -13.63 -0.37
N THR A 104 1.45 -14.81 -0.45
CA THR A 104 0.76 -15.35 -1.63
C THR A 104 -0.66 -15.84 -1.30
N ASN A 105 -1.17 -15.50 -0.12
CA ASN A 105 -2.51 -15.90 0.29
C ASN A 105 -3.56 -15.00 -0.36
N GLU A 106 -4.13 -15.46 -1.48
CA GLU A 106 -5.12 -14.70 -2.26
C GLU A 106 -6.35 -14.29 -1.44
N THR A 107 -6.74 -15.04 -0.40
CA THR A 107 -7.86 -14.64 0.46
C THR A 107 -7.54 -13.37 1.27
N VAL A 108 -6.30 -13.25 1.74
CA VAL A 108 -5.84 -12.06 2.50
C VAL A 108 -5.56 -10.91 1.53
N LEU A 109 -4.88 -11.19 0.42
CA LEU A 109 -4.56 -10.18 -0.61
C LEU A 109 -5.83 -9.58 -1.22
N GLU A 110 -6.86 -10.38 -1.48
CA GLU A 110 -8.10 -9.88 -2.06
C GLU A 110 -8.89 -8.97 -1.10
N LYS A 111 -8.86 -9.26 0.20
CA LYS A 111 -9.40 -8.32 1.22
C LYS A 111 -8.68 -6.97 1.15
N ALA A 112 -7.36 -6.99 1.03
CA ALA A 112 -6.56 -5.77 0.91
C ALA A 112 -6.84 -5.00 -0.38
N ARG A 113 -6.85 -5.70 -1.52
CA ARG A 113 -7.21 -5.14 -2.85
C ARG A 113 -8.61 -4.52 -2.82
N SER A 114 -9.56 -5.15 -2.14
CA SER A 114 -10.92 -4.62 -1.99
C SER A 114 -10.95 -3.30 -1.23
N GLU A 115 -10.23 -3.17 -0.11
CA GLU A 115 -10.14 -1.89 0.64
C GLU A 115 -9.44 -0.79 -0.18
N ILE A 116 -8.42 -1.16 -0.96
CA ILE A 116 -7.73 -0.23 -1.88
C ILE A 116 -8.70 0.27 -2.95
N ARG A 117 -9.42 -0.63 -3.64
CA ARG A 117 -10.40 -0.25 -4.67
C ARG A 117 -11.53 0.59 -4.10
N LYS A 118 -12.03 0.25 -2.90
CA LYS A 118 -13.03 1.06 -2.19
C LYS A 118 -12.51 2.48 -1.96
N SER A 119 -11.30 2.61 -1.40
CA SER A 119 -10.69 3.91 -1.10
C SER A 119 -10.44 4.73 -2.37
N TRP A 120 -10.05 4.08 -3.46
CA TRP A 120 -9.85 4.73 -4.75
C TRP A 120 -11.16 5.26 -5.35
N ARG A 121 -12.24 4.48 -5.30
CA ARG A 121 -13.57 4.92 -5.76
C ARG A 121 -14.07 6.12 -4.96
N GLU A 122 -13.84 6.12 -3.64
CA GLU A 122 -14.14 7.28 -2.79
C GLU A 122 -13.33 8.52 -3.22
N THR A 123 -12.03 8.36 -3.51
CA THR A 123 -11.18 9.44 -4.04
C THR A 123 -11.67 9.95 -5.40
N CYS A 124 -12.11 9.06 -6.29
CA CYS A 124 -12.63 9.45 -7.61
C CYS A 124 -13.93 10.23 -7.48
N GLU A 125 -14.87 9.75 -6.64
CA GLU A 125 -16.18 10.39 -6.46
C GLU A 125 -16.05 11.84 -5.98
N ILE A 126 -15.16 12.12 -5.02
CA ILE A 126 -15.00 13.49 -4.51
C ILE A 126 -14.32 14.45 -5.49
N ASN A 127 -13.61 13.89 -6.49
CA ASN A 127 -12.90 14.63 -7.53
C ASN A 127 -13.59 14.56 -8.89
N LYS A 128 -14.83 14.05 -8.97
CA LYS A 128 -15.55 13.87 -10.24
C LYS A 128 -15.76 15.15 -11.04
N ASP A 129 -15.84 16.29 -10.36
CA ASP A 129 -16.06 17.61 -10.95
C ASP A 129 -14.73 18.29 -11.37
N HIS A 130 -13.57 17.68 -11.08
CA HIS A 130 -12.27 18.25 -11.43
C HIS A 130 -12.11 18.34 -12.97
N PRO A 131 -11.48 19.40 -13.53
CA PRO A 131 -11.38 19.58 -14.99
C PRO A 131 -10.66 18.44 -15.74
N GLN A 132 -9.80 17.72 -15.04
CA GLN A 132 -9.08 16.54 -15.56
C GLN A 132 -9.61 15.22 -14.97
N ALA A 133 -10.84 15.18 -14.46
CA ALA A 133 -11.37 13.99 -13.79
C ALA A 133 -11.40 12.74 -14.67
N SER A 134 -11.72 12.90 -15.96
CA SER A 134 -11.73 11.82 -16.94
C SER A 134 -10.36 11.19 -17.17
N GLU A 135 -9.27 11.91 -16.88
CA GLU A 135 -7.89 11.42 -17.03
C GLU A 135 -7.32 10.91 -15.70
N LEU A 136 -7.57 11.63 -14.60
CA LEU A 136 -6.90 11.40 -13.32
C LEU A 136 -7.69 10.48 -12.35
N PHE A 137 -9.00 10.34 -12.53
CA PHE A 137 -9.91 9.73 -11.55
C PHE A 137 -10.84 8.69 -12.19
N ASP A 138 -10.26 7.68 -12.83
CA ASP A 138 -10.98 6.51 -13.32
C ASP A 138 -11.30 5.52 -12.16
N PRO A 139 -12.58 5.31 -11.79
CA PRO A 139 -12.95 4.45 -10.66
C PRO A 139 -12.68 2.95 -10.90
N ASP A 140 -12.48 2.54 -12.15
CA ASP A 140 -12.22 1.15 -12.54
C ASP A 140 -10.73 0.87 -12.77
N LYS A 141 -9.89 1.91 -12.84
CA LYS A 141 -8.44 1.79 -12.98
C LYS A 141 -7.69 2.43 -11.81
N LEU A 142 -6.98 1.62 -11.03
CA LEU A 142 -6.09 2.12 -9.98
C LEU A 142 -4.94 2.95 -10.57
N PRO A 143 -4.43 3.96 -9.85
CA PRO A 143 -3.26 4.71 -10.30
C PRO A 143 -2.03 3.80 -10.37
N ALA A 144 -1.19 4.04 -11.37
CA ALA A 144 0.05 3.30 -11.54
C ALA A 144 1.05 3.59 -10.39
N PHE A 145 1.74 2.56 -9.93
CA PHE A 145 2.76 2.65 -8.90
C PHE A 145 4.12 2.83 -9.57
N HIS A 146 4.75 4.00 -9.37
CA HIS A 146 6.07 4.30 -9.92
C HIS A 146 7.12 4.35 -8.82
N TYR A 147 8.20 3.57 -8.98
CA TYR A 147 9.33 3.57 -8.05
C TYR A 147 10.66 3.71 -8.79
N PRO A 148 11.21 4.92 -8.90
CA PRO A 148 12.36 5.20 -9.76
C PRO A 148 13.72 4.77 -9.20
N PHE A 149 13.76 4.30 -7.95
CA PHE A 149 14.95 3.87 -7.22
C PHE A 149 14.73 2.47 -6.64
N ALA A 150 14.43 1.51 -7.52
CA ALA A 150 13.91 0.20 -7.17
C ALA A 150 14.82 -0.62 -6.27
N GLY A 151 16.13 -0.50 -6.46
CA GLY A 151 17.15 -1.30 -5.79
C GLY A 151 16.77 -2.78 -5.82
N GLY A 152 16.68 -3.39 -4.64
CA GLY A 152 16.32 -4.80 -4.50
C GLY A 152 14.86 -5.14 -4.86
N GLY A 153 14.01 -4.20 -5.25
CA GLY A 153 12.67 -4.45 -5.80
C GLY A 153 11.57 -4.84 -4.80
N ALA A 154 11.75 -4.54 -3.52
CA ALA A 154 10.77 -4.85 -2.47
C ALA A 154 9.42 -4.15 -2.67
N LEU A 155 9.43 -2.81 -2.84
CA LEU A 155 8.23 -2.01 -3.04
C LEU A 155 7.45 -2.38 -4.32
N PRO A 156 8.07 -2.46 -5.51
CA PRO A 156 7.32 -2.76 -6.73
C PRO A 156 6.76 -4.19 -6.75
N LEU A 157 7.43 -5.17 -6.13
CA LEU A 157 6.92 -6.53 -5.94
C LEU A 157 5.66 -6.54 -5.05
N GLU A 158 5.69 -5.84 -3.92
CA GLU A 158 4.54 -5.78 -3.02
C GLU A 158 3.38 -4.95 -3.59
N ALA A 159 3.67 -3.90 -4.37
CA ALA A 159 2.66 -3.14 -5.11
C ALA A 159 1.89 -4.04 -6.08
N GLN A 160 2.60 -4.90 -6.84
CA GLN A 160 1.97 -5.87 -7.73
C GLN A 160 1.10 -6.87 -6.97
N ARG A 161 1.57 -7.40 -5.84
CA ARG A 161 0.77 -8.30 -4.97
C ARG A 161 -0.53 -7.62 -4.48
N LEU A 162 -0.48 -6.32 -4.21
CA LEU A 162 -1.63 -5.50 -3.83
C LEU A 162 -2.50 -5.04 -5.01
N GLY A 163 -2.23 -5.53 -6.23
CA GLY A 163 -3.06 -5.29 -7.42
C GLY A 163 -2.76 -3.98 -8.15
N LEU A 164 -1.65 -3.30 -7.85
CA LEU A 164 -1.23 -2.10 -8.55
C LEU A 164 -0.43 -2.44 -9.81
N GLU A 165 -0.64 -1.66 -10.87
CA GLU A 165 0.23 -1.68 -12.04
C GLU A 165 1.56 -1.02 -11.67
N SER A 166 2.63 -1.82 -11.59
CA SER A 166 3.88 -1.44 -10.95
C SER A 166 5.00 -1.21 -11.98
N TYR A 167 5.59 -0.03 -11.94
CA TYR A 167 6.69 0.42 -12.77
C TYR A 167 7.91 0.72 -11.90
N ALA A 168 9.00 0.00 -12.13
CA ALA A 168 10.23 0.15 -11.36
C ALA A 168 11.41 0.48 -12.28
N SER A 169 12.27 1.40 -11.85
CA SER A 169 13.53 1.67 -12.53
C SER A 169 14.68 1.75 -11.53
N ASP A 170 15.90 1.55 -12.01
CA ASP A 170 17.11 1.80 -11.25
C ASP A 170 18.25 2.10 -12.24
N LEU A 171 19.23 2.90 -11.81
CA LEU A 171 20.42 3.17 -12.62
C LEU A 171 21.35 1.93 -12.66
N ASN A 172 21.35 1.14 -11.60
CA ASN A 172 22.22 -0.02 -11.50
C ASN A 172 21.64 -1.22 -12.28
N PRO A 173 22.37 -1.77 -13.28
CA PRO A 173 21.87 -2.88 -14.09
C PRO A 173 21.60 -4.15 -13.29
N VAL A 174 22.29 -4.36 -12.16
CA VAL A 174 22.03 -5.51 -11.27
C VAL A 174 20.67 -5.36 -10.58
N ALA A 175 20.33 -4.16 -10.11
CA ALA A 175 19.00 -3.89 -9.57
C ALA A 175 17.92 -4.11 -10.63
N VAL A 176 18.13 -3.59 -11.84
CA VAL A 176 17.21 -3.80 -12.96
C VAL A 176 16.99 -5.30 -13.23
N LEU A 177 18.06 -6.09 -13.29
CA LEU A 177 17.97 -7.53 -13.53
C LEU A 177 17.23 -8.26 -12.39
N ILE A 178 17.49 -7.90 -11.13
CA ILE A 178 16.78 -8.45 -9.96
C ILE A 178 15.27 -8.16 -10.08
N ASN A 179 14.90 -6.91 -10.40
CA ASN A 179 13.49 -6.53 -10.56
C ASN A 179 12.83 -7.32 -11.69
N LYS A 180 13.48 -7.42 -12.86
CA LYS A 180 12.97 -8.24 -13.98
C LYS A 180 12.74 -9.69 -13.56
N ALA A 181 13.72 -10.30 -12.89
CA ALA A 181 13.65 -11.69 -12.44
C ALA A 181 12.55 -11.97 -11.40
N MET A 182 12.13 -10.98 -10.62
CA MET A 182 11.11 -11.16 -9.57
C MET A 182 9.71 -10.72 -9.98
N ILE A 183 9.60 -9.74 -10.89
CA ILE A 183 8.34 -9.01 -11.17
C ILE A 183 7.83 -9.33 -12.58
N GLU A 184 8.73 -9.37 -13.57
CA GLU A 184 8.36 -9.52 -14.99
C GLU A 184 8.45 -10.98 -15.49
N ILE A 185 9.49 -11.71 -15.08
CA ILE A 185 9.85 -13.03 -15.63
C ILE A 185 9.07 -14.21 -15.00
N PRO A 186 8.81 -14.26 -13.68
CA PRO A 186 8.05 -15.37 -13.12
C PRO A 186 6.66 -15.44 -13.77
N PRO A 187 6.17 -16.64 -14.12
CA PRO A 187 4.82 -16.78 -14.65
C PRO A 187 3.82 -16.22 -13.63
N LYS A 188 2.92 -15.35 -14.10
CA LYS A 188 1.83 -14.77 -13.32
C LYS A 188 0.92 -15.84 -12.73
#